data_AF-A0AAU7NDM0-F1
#
_entry.id   AF-A0AAU7NDM0-F1
#
_cell.length_a   1.000
_cell.length_b   1.000
_cell.length_c   1.000
_cell.angle_alpha   90.00
_cell.angle_beta   90.00
_cell.angle_gamma   90.00
#
_symmetry.space_group_name_H-M   'P 1'
#
loop_
_entity.id
_entity.type
_entity.pdbx_description
1 polymer ?
#
loop_
_entity_poly.entity_id
_entity_poly.type
_entity_poly.pdbx_seq_one_letter_code
_entity_poly.pdbx_strand_id
1 'polypeptide(L)'
;MTTQTMMNTLLLAVVWGAAGVALADGDVDMTFRGTLIEPPPCTINDGNRVDVNFGERVGINKVDGVNYRQMMNYQITCDNAGSGSWALTLSLTGAAAGFDEQALQTNKTDLGIRVYQNDKPFTPGSTLAIDISNPPRLEAVPVKREGAILTEGAFESLATLRADYQ
;
A
#
# COMPACT_ATOMS: atom_id res chain seq x y z
N MET A 1 -105.47 4.86 -22.39
CA MET A 1 -106.26 5.44 -21.28
C MET A 1 -105.59 4.96 -20.01
N THR A 2 -104.85 5.71 -19.23
CA THR A 2 -104.98 7.08 -18.68
C THR A 2 -103.56 7.56 -18.34
N THR A 3 -102.97 8.56 -19.02
CA THR A 3 -102.90 9.99 -18.65
C THR A 3 -102.67 10.35 -17.19
N GLN A 4 -101.81 11.37 -16.97
CA GLN A 4 -101.67 12.29 -15.82
C GLN A 4 -100.70 11.87 -14.68
N THR A 5 -99.80 12.70 -14.12
CA THR A 5 -99.43 14.12 -14.31
C THR A 5 -98.04 14.36 -13.69
N MET A 6 -97.40 15.43 -14.17
CA MET A 6 -96.21 16.13 -13.65
C MET A 6 -96.04 16.21 -12.12
N MET A 7 -94.78 16.18 -11.67
CA MET A 7 -94.31 17.18 -10.71
C MET A 7 -92.82 17.49 -10.94
N ASN A 8 -92.60 18.74 -11.29
CA ASN A 8 -91.34 19.40 -11.54
C ASN A 8 -90.73 19.85 -10.20
N THR A 9 -89.60 19.29 -9.79
CA THR A 9 -88.81 19.82 -8.67
C THR A 9 -87.38 20.08 -9.14
N LEU A 10 -87.16 21.34 -9.52
CA LEU A 10 -85.87 21.95 -9.78
C LEU A 10 -85.22 22.28 -8.42
N LEU A 11 -83.97 21.85 -8.15
CA LEU A 11 -82.87 22.72 -7.71
C LEU A 11 -81.63 21.98 -7.13
N LEU A 12 -80.49 22.54 -7.53
CA LEU A 12 -79.16 22.57 -6.89
C LEU A 12 -78.18 21.41 -7.14
N ALA A 13 -77.31 21.69 -8.10
CA ALA A 13 -76.04 21.03 -8.35
C ALA A 13 -75.14 21.04 -7.12
N VAL A 14 -74.57 19.88 -6.79
CA VAL A 14 -73.28 19.77 -6.11
C VAL A 14 -72.49 18.70 -6.86
N VAL A 15 -71.64 19.17 -7.77
CA VAL A 15 -70.56 18.37 -8.34
C VAL A 15 -69.49 18.26 -7.25
N TRP A 16 -69.55 17.20 -6.45
CA TRP A 16 -68.41 16.82 -5.63
C TRP A 16 -67.48 15.95 -6.47
N GLY A 17 -66.55 16.62 -7.12
CA GLY A 17 -65.31 15.99 -7.56
C GLY A 17 -64.64 15.40 -6.33
N ALA A 18 -64.60 14.07 -6.25
CA ALA A 18 -63.63 13.39 -5.40
C ALA A 18 -62.26 13.72 -5.99
N ALA A 19 -61.63 14.77 -5.45
CA ALA A 19 -60.21 15.01 -5.65
C ALA A 19 -59.48 13.71 -5.27
N GLY A 20 -58.75 13.14 -6.22
CA GLY A 20 -57.82 12.06 -5.93
C GLY A 20 -56.85 12.57 -4.87
N VAL A 21 -56.93 12.01 -3.67
CA VAL A 21 -55.89 12.19 -2.66
C VAL A 21 -54.67 11.43 -3.16
N ALA A 22 -53.75 12.15 -3.81
CA ALA A 22 -52.39 11.68 -3.96
C ALA A 22 -51.80 11.60 -2.56
N LEU A 23 -51.59 10.39 -2.05
CA LEU A 23 -50.79 10.18 -0.86
C LEU A 23 -49.36 10.58 -1.22
N ALA A 24 -48.90 11.70 -0.66
CA ALA A 24 -47.49 12.05 -0.73
C ALA A 24 -46.72 10.96 0.02
N ASP A 25 -45.88 10.22 -0.70
CA ASP A 25 -44.91 9.32 -0.09
C ASP A 25 -43.94 10.19 0.73
N GLY A 26 -43.81 9.89 2.02
CA GLY A 26 -43.11 10.78 2.94
C GLY A 26 -41.63 10.85 2.61
N ASP A 27 -41.09 12.06 2.44
CA ASP A 27 -39.65 12.26 2.40
C ASP A 27 -39.06 11.87 3.76
N VAL A 28 -38.11 10.92 3.74
CA VAL A 28 -37.36 10.51 4.93
C VAL A 28 -36.07 11.30 4.96
N ASP A 29 -35.94 12.19 5.94
CA ASP A 29 -34.69 12.92 6.19
C ASP A 29 -33.60 11.96 6.65
N MET A 30 -32.59 11.75 5.79
CA MET A 30 -31.38 11.00 6.13
C MET A 30 -30.24 11.95 6.48
N THR A 31 -29.74 11.87 7.71
CA THR A 31 -28.56 12.64 8.15
C THR A 31 -27.38 11.70 8.38
N PHE A 32 -26.28 11.94 7.66
CA PHE A 32 -25.00 11.26 7.88
C PHE A 32 -24.10 12.14 8.74
N ARG A 33 -23.49 11.56 9.77
CA ARG A 33 -22.48 12.21 10.62
C ARG A 33 -21.27 11.28 10.73
N GLY A 34 -20.08 11.86 10.71
CA GLY A 34 -18.83 11.13 10.86
C GLY A 34 -17.65 12.09 11.07
N THR A 35 -16.48 11.51 11.32
CA THR A 35 -15.20 12.21 11.44
C THR A 35 -14.21 11.59 10.47
N LEU A 36 -13.52 12.42 9.70
CA LEU A 36 -12.44 11.98 8.82
C LEU A 36 -11.10 12.12 9.57
N ILE A 37 -10.34 11.04 9.65
CA ILE A 37 -9.00 11.00 10.28
C ILE A 37 -8.02 10.58 9.20
N GLU A 38 -7.07 11.46 8.86
CA GLU A 38 -6.01 11.19 7.90
C GLU A 38 -4.78 10.61 8.62
N PRO A 39 -4.20 9.50 8.14
CA PRO A 39 -2.94 9.01 8.66
C PRO A 39 -1.84 10.06 8.45
N PRO A 40 -0.96 10.27 9.42
CA PRO A 40 0.12 11.23 9.23
C PRO A 40 1.11 10.76 8.15
N PRO A 41 1.90 11.66 7.56
CA PRO A 41 2.93 11.26 6.62
C PRO A 41 4.06 10.48 7.32
N CYS A 42 4.56 9.43 6.67
CA CYS A 42 5.79 8.74 7.05
C CYS A 42 6.93 9.05 6.06
N THR A 43 8.15 9.12 6.56
CA THR A 43 9.37 9.19 5.77
C THR A 43 10.31 8.04 6.13
N ILE A 44 11.04 7.55 5.13
CA ILE A 44 12.16 6.63 5.33
C ILE A 44 13.44 7.44 5.25
N ASN A 45 14.27 7.34 6.28
CA ASN A 45 15.57 8.00 6.39
C ASN A 45 15.51 9.51 6.13
N ASP A 46 14.45 10.16 6.62
CA ASP A 46 14.15 11.59 6.42
C ASP A 46 14.10 12.00 4.94
N GLY A 47 13.72 11.06 4.06
CA GLY A 47 13.69 11.27 2.60
C GLY A 47 15.04 11.12 1.90
N ASN A 48 16.11 10.81 2.65
CA ASN A 48 17.45 10.60 2.11
C ASN A 48 17.66 9.14 1.67
N ARG A 49 18.72 8.92 0.90
CA ARG A 49 19.11 7.57 0.45
C ARG A 49 19.56 6.69 1.61
N VAL A 50 19.09 5.46 1.65
CA VAL A 50 19.67 4.41 2.51
C VAL A 50 20.83 3.78 1.73
N ASP A 51 22.06 4.17 2.06
CA ASP A 51 23.25 3.66 1.39
C ASP A 51 23.87 2.49 2.18
N VAL A 52 24.22 1.43 1.45
CA VAL A 52 24.96 0.28 1.99
C VAL A 52 26.32 0.23 1.33
N ASN A 53 27.38 0.37 2.13
CA ASN A 53 28.75 0.35 1.62
C ASN A 53 29.42 -0.99 1.94
N PHE A 54 29.74 -1.76 0.90
CA PHE A 54 30.47 -3.04 1.01
C PHE A 54 32.00 -2.87 1.09
N GLY A 55 32.49 -1.63 1.03
CA GLY A 55 33.90 -1.27 1.01
C GLY A 55 34.57 -1.54 -0.34
N GLU A 56 35.87 -1.28 -0.40
CA GLU A 56 36.69 -1.40 -1.62
C GLU A 56 37.26 -2.81 -1.83
N ARG A 57 37.08 -3.73 -0.86
CA ARG A 57 37.78 -5.02 -0.79
C ARG A 57 36.83 -6.22 -0.79
N VAL A 58 35.83 -6.20 -1.67
CA VAL A 58 34.99 -7.36 -1.93
C VAL A 58 35.75 -8.34 -2.82
N GLY A 59 36.19 -9.46 -2.27
CA GLY A 59 36.92 -10.47 -3.02
C GLY A 59 35.98 -11.28 -3.89
N ILE A 60 36.22 -11.32 -5.20
CA ILE A 60 35.39 -12.06 -6.18
C ILE A 60 35.20 -13.57 -5.84
N ASN A 61 36.17 -14.15 -5.13
CA ASN A 61 36.14 -15.55 -4.69
C ASN A 61 35.47 -15.76 -3.32
N LYS A 62 35.09 -14.68 -2.64
CA LYS A 62 34.47 -14.68 -1.32
C LYS A 62 33.00 -14.23 -1.37
N VAL A 63 32.47 -13.90 -2.55
CA VAL A 63 31.05 -13.61 -2.72
C VAL A 63 30.27 -14.92 -2.73
N ASP A 64 29.57 -15.20 -1.65
CA ASP A 64 28.86 -16.47 -1.39
C ASP A 64 27.48 -16.29 -0.73
N GLY A 65 27.02 -15.04 -0.52
CA GLY A 65 25.77 -14.75 0.19
C GLY A 65 25.86 -14.77 1.71
N VAL A 66 27.06 -14.96 2.26
CA VAL A 66 27.34 -14.91 3.71
C VAL A 66 28.35 -13.81 4.03
N ASN A 67 29.48 -13.81 3.32
CA ASN A 67 30.52 -12.80 3.50
C ASN A 67 30.05 -11.41 3.10
N TYR A 68 30.61 -10.39 3.74
CA TYR A 68 30.33 -8.97 3.47
C TYR A 68 28.90 -8.52 3.76
N ARG A 69 28.12 -9.30 4.53
CA ARG A 69 26.81 -8.86 5.01
C ARG A 69 26.92 -7.54 5.78
N GLN A 70 26.15 -6.55 5.36
CA GLN A 70 26.09 -5.21 5.96
C GLN A 70 24.70 -4.92 6.48
N MET A 71 24.62 -4.26 7.63
CA MET A 71 23.36 -3.71 8.15
C MET A 71 22.91 -2.54 7.27
N MET A 72 21.60 -2.50 6.95
CA MET A 72 20.96 -1.35 6.34
C MET A 72 20.49 -0.43 7.46
N ASN A 73 21.19 0.68 7.68
CA ASN A 73 20.83 1.64 8.73
C ASN A 73 19.71 2.57 8.24
N TYR A 74 18.52 2.02 8.06
CA TYR A 74 17.32 2.78 7.70
C TYR A 74 16.55 3.19 8.96
N GLN A 75 15.81 4.29 8.85
CA GLN A 75 14.91 4.77 9.88
C GLN A 75 13.54 5.02 9.26
N ILE A 76 12.46 4.76 9.99
CA ILE A 76 11.11 5.17 9.60
C ILE A 76 10.63 6.19 10.63
N THR A 77 10.22 7.37 10.16
CA THR A 77 9.69 8.44 11.00
C THR A 77 8.30 8.80 10.49
N CYS A 78 7.28 8.75 11.35
CA CYS A 78 5.93 9.21 11.01
C CYS A 78 5.51 10.32 11.96
N ASP A 79 5.05 11.44 11.42
CA ASP A 79 4.70 12.62 12.21
C ASP A 79 3.52 12.30 13.15
N ASN A 80 3.56 12.72 14.42
CA ASN A 80 2.44 12.55 15.36
C ASN A 80 1.71 11.20 15.24
N ALA A 81 2.41 10.08 15.51
CA ALA A 81 1.80 8.76 15.71
C ALA A 81 0.94 8.72 17.00
N GLY A 82 0.03 9.68 17.16
CA GLY A 82 -0.78 9.86 18.34
C GLY A 82 -1.69 8.66 18.54
N SER A 83 -1.43 7.89 19.60
CA SER A 83 -2.28 6.83 20.20
C SER A 83 -2.79 5.69 19.30
N GLY A 84 -2.65 5.78 17.98
CA GLY A 84 -3.05 4.76 17.03
C GLY A 84 -1.87 3.84 16.72
N SER A 85 -2.05 2.53 16.96
CA SER A 85 -1.18 1.51 16.40
C SER A 85 -1.47 1.41 14.90
N TRP A 86 -0.86 2.29 14.11
CA TRP A 86 -1.02 2.26 12.67
C TRP A 86 -0.27 1.07 12.10
N ALA A 87 -1.00 0.16 11.46
CA ALA A 87 -0.39 -0.95 10.77
C ALA A 87 0.29 -0.43 9.50
N LEU A 88 1.57 -0.74 9.35
CA LEU A 88 2.40 -0.34 8.21
C LEU A 88 2.84 -1.57 7.43
N THR A 89 3.09 -1.36 6.15
CA THR A 89 3.69 -2.34 5.26
C THR A 89 4.97 -1.76 4.68
N LEU A 90 6.06 -2.50 4.77
CA LEU A 90 7.33 -2.21 4.13
C LEU A 90 7.43 -2.99 2.83
N SER A 91 7.73 -2.31 1.73
CA SER A 91 7.92 -2.93 0.41
C SER A 91 9.32 -2.68 -0.11
N LEU A 92 9.91 -3.71 -0.73
CA LEU A 92 11.19 -3.61 -1.42
C LEU A 92 10.92 -3.77 -2.92
N THR A 93 11.17 -2.73 -3.71
CA THR A 93 10.98 -2.76 -5.17
C THR A 93 12.31 -2.54 -5.87
N GLY A 94 12.65 -3.37 -6.84
CA GLY A 94 13.86 -3.23 -7.65
C GLY A 94 13.92 -4.31 -8.72
N ALA A 95 14.85 -4.18 -9.67
CA ALA A 95 15.07 -5.20 -10.68
C ALA A 95 15.69 -6.45 -10.01
N ALA A 96 15.08 -7.61 -10.21
CA ALA A 96 15.64 -8.87 -9.74
C ALA A 96 16.79 -9.32 -10.66
N ALA A 97 17.82 -9.95 -10.09
CA ALA A 97 18.89 -10.55 -10.86
C ALA A 97 18.36 -11.78 -11.61
N GLY A 98 18.64 -11.88 -12.91
CA GLY A 98 18.12 -12.99 -13.74
C GLY A 98 18.62 -14.39 -13.33
N PHE A 99 19.59 -14.50 -12.43
CA PHE A 99 20.10 -15.76 -11.90
C PHE A 99 19.62 -16.09 -10.48
N ASP A 100 18.97 -15.12 -9.82
CA ASP A 100 18.50 -15.22 -8.44
C ASP A 100 17.39 -14.18 -8.21
N GLU A 101 16.14 -14.63 -8.23
CA GLU A 101 14.97 -13.78 -8.06
C GLU A 101 14.91 -13.09 -6.69
N GLN A 102 15.65 -13.58 -5.69
CA GLN A 102 15.75 -12.98 -4.36
C GLN A 102 16.84 -11.91 -4.27
N ALA A 103 17.67 -11.76 -5.30
CA ALA A 103 18.73 -10.77 -5.35
C ALA A 103 18.33 -9.59 -6.23
N LEU A 104 18.68 -8.38 -5.79
CA LEU A 104 18.64 -7.19 -6.61
C LEU A 104 19.75 -7.25 -7.66
N GLN A 105 19.42 -6.85 -8.88
CA GLN A 105 20.35 -6.75 -10.00
C GLN A 105 21.38 -5.64 -9.74
N THR A 106 22.66 -5.96 -9.98
CA THR A 106 23.71 -4.95 -10.05
C THR A 106 24.04 -4.58 -11.50
N ASN A 107 24.85 -3.54 -11.68
CA ASN A 107 25.48 -3.22 -12.97
C ASN A 107 26.57 -4.24 -13.40
N LYS A 108 26.90 -5.23 -12.57
CA LYS A 108 27.81 -6.33 -12.90
C LYS A 108 27.03 -7.61 -13.16
N THR A 109 27.22 -8.18 -14.34
CA THR A 109 26.67 -9.50 -14.67
C THR A 109 27.14 -10.51 -13.63
N ASP A 110 26.24 -11.41 -13.23
CA ASP A 110 26.51 -12.54 -12.32
C ASP A 110 26.69 -12.12 -10.86
N LEU A 111 26.59 -10.83 -10.54
CA LEU A 111 26.60 -10.28 -9.20
C LEU A 111 25.22 -9.67 -8.86
N GLY A 112 24.71 -10.02 -7.70
CA GLY A 112 23.44 -9.53 -7.17
C GLY A 112 23.55 -9.21 -5.68
N ILE A 113 22.58 -8.47 -5.15
CA ILE A 113 22.52 -8.12 -3.72
C ILE A 113 21.25 -8.71 -3.13
N ARG A 114 21.37 -9.69 -2.23
CA ARG A 114 20.22 -10.15 -1.45
C ARG A 114 20.00 -9.22 -0.26
N VAL A 115 18.74 -8.90 0.00
CA VAL A 115 18.31 -8.22 1.23
C VAL A 115 17.66 -9.25 2.15
N TYR A 116 17.96 -9.17 3.44
CA TYR A 116 17.38 -10.02 4.46
C TYR A 116 16.64 -9.15 5.47
N GLN A 117 15.42 -9.56 5.82
CA GLN A 117 14.66 -9.07 6.97
C GLN A 117 14.71 -10.13 8.06
N ASN A 118 15.26 -9.80 9.24
CA ASN A 118 15.36 -10.72 10.38
C ASN A 118 15.85 -12.13 9.95
N ASP A 119 16.96 -12.17 9.20
CA ASP A 119 17.59 -13.39 8.66
C ASP A 119 16.78 -14.18 7.60
N LYS A 120 15.62 -13.67 7.18
CA LYS A 120 14.82 -14.21 6.08
C LYS A 120 14.98 -13.36 4.82
N PRO A 121 15.02 -13.94 3.62
CA PRO A 121 15.07 -13.14 2.39
C PRO A 121 13.92 -12.13 2.31
N PHE A 122 14.25 -10.88 2.04
CA PHE A 122 13.29 -9.84 1.66
C PHE A 122 13.36 -9.68 0.14
N THR A 123 12.54 -10.45 -0.55
CA THR A 123 12.59 -10.59 -2.02
C THR A 123 12.13 -9.30 -2.72
N PRO A 124 12.82 -8.84 -3.77
CA PRO A 124 12.34 -7.74 -4.61
C PRO A 124 10.92 -7.99 -5.12
N GLY A 125 10.06 -6.97 -5.02
CA GLY A 125 8.64 -7.05 -5.35
C GLY A 125 7.75 -7.56 -4.21
N SER A 126 8.31 -7.89 -3.04
CA SER A 126 7.53 -8.37 -1.90
C SER A 126 7.24 -7.27 -0.86
N THR A 127 6.26 -7.54 -0.01
CA THR A 127 5.74 -6.66 1.05
C THR A 127 5.78 -7.37 2.40
N LEU A 128 6.07 -6.63 3.46
CA LEU A 128 6.15 -7.12 4.84
C LEU A 128 5.34 -6.21 5.75
N ALA A 129 4.39 -6.76 6.50
CA ALA A 129 3.73 -6.02 7.57
C ALA A 129 4.74 -5.75 8.71
N ILE A 130 4.80 -4.51 9.20
CA ILE A 130 5.74 -4.08 10.24
C ILE A 130 5.02 -3.32 11.36
N ASP A 131 5.60 -3.41 12.55
CA ASP A 131 5.34 -2.50 13.66
C ASP A 131 6.44 -1.44 13.68
N ILE A 132 6.08 -0.16 13.60
CA ILE A 132 7.05 0.94 13.63
C ILE A 132 7.82 1.04 14.96
N SER A 133 7.24 0.53 16.05
CA SER A 133 7.87 0.48 17.36
C SER A 133 8.98 -0.58 17.42
N ASN A 134 8.93 -1.56 16.52
CA ASN A 134 9.91 -2.64 16.42
C ASN A 134 10.16 -3.01 14.94
N PRO A 135 10.78 -2.11 14.17
CA PRO A 135 11.00 -2.31 12.75
C PRO A 135 11.96 -3.49 12.50
N PRO A 136 11.82 -4.21 11.38
CA PRO A 136 12.65 -5.39 11.09
C PRO A 136 14.11 -5.00 10.89
N ARG A 137 15.05 -5.83 11.33
CA ARG A 137 16.46 -5.67 10.97
C ARG A 137 16.62 -5.97 9.48
N LEU A 138 17.15 -5.02 8.72
CA LEU A 138 17.48 -5.21 7.32
C LEU A 138 18.98 -5.32 7.12
N GLU A 139 19.41 -6.28 6.31
CA GLU A 139 20.80 -6.52 5.96
C GLU A 139 20.93 -6.81 4.47
N ALA A 140 21.99 -6.33 3.84
CA ALA A 140 22.29 -6.61 2.45
C ALA A 140 23.58 -7.43 2.33
N VAL A 141 23.64 -8.36 1.40
CA VAL A 141 24.80 -9.23 1.17
C VAL A 141 25.00 -9.51 -0.32
N PRO A 142 26.23 -9.43 -0.84
CA PRO A 142 26.49 -9.77 -2.23
C PRO A 142 26.40 -11.28 -2.44
N VAL A 143 25.77 -11.67 -3.55
CA VAL A 143 25.68 -13.04 -4.05
C VAL A 143 26.16 -13.10 -5.48
N LYS A 144 26.67 -14.27 -5.89
CA LYS A 144 27.04 -14.52 -7.28
C LYS A 144 26.30 -15.72 -7.83
N ARG A 145 26.16 -15.77 -9.16
CA ARG A 145 25.68 -16.99 -9.81
C ARG A 145 26.64 -18.15 -9.52
N GLU A 146 26.07 -19.32 -9.24
CA GLU A 146 26.84 -20.55 -9.08
C GLU A 146 27.70 -20.82 -10.32
N GLY A 147 28.96 -21.19 -10.09
CA GLY A 147 29.94 -21.45 -11.16
C GLY A 147 30.47 -20.21 -11.89
N ALA A 148 29.95 -19.00 -11.64
CA ALA A 148 30.41 -17.80 -12.30
C ALA A 148 31.74 -17.27 -11.73
N ILE A 149 32.54 -16.70 -12.62
CA ILE A 149 33.76 -15.94 -12.31
C ILE A 149 33.40 -14.46 -12.44
N LEU A 150 33.36 -13.75 -11.32
CA LEU A 150 33.06 -12.33 -11.32
C LEU A 150 34.23 -11.53 -11.92
N THR A 151 33.90 -10.51 -12.69
CA THR A 151 34.87 -9.53 -13.17
C THR A 151 35.12 -8.45 -12.12
N GLU A 152 36.37 -8.03 -11.97
CA GLU A 152 36.75 -6.92 -11.09
C GLU A 152 36.10 -5.58 -11.53
N GLY A 153 36.06 -4.64 -10.58
CA GLY A 153 35.57 -3.28 -10.78
C GLY A 153 34.43 -2.89 -9.84
N ALA A 154 34.04 -1.62 -9.89
CA ALA A 154 32.94 -1.09 -9.09
C ALA A 154 31.61 -1.75 -9.46
N PHE A 155 30.75 -1.94 -8.46
CA PHE A 155 29.38 -2.39 -8.65
C PHE A 155 28.41 -1.54 -7.84
N GLU A 156 27.19 -1.41 -8.35
CA GLU A 156 26.09 -0.72 -7.69
C GLU A 156 24.76 -1.43 -7.96
N SER A 157 23.80 -1.23 -7.07
CA SER A 157 22.42 -1.72 -7.17
C SER A 157 21.47 -0.64 -6.67
N LEU A 158 20.32 -0.49 -7.32
CA LEU A 158 19.29 0.47 -6.96
C LEU A 158 17.98 -0.25 -6.64
N ALA A 159 17.39 0.11 -5.51
CA ALA A 159 16.08 -0.37 -5.09
C ALA A 159 15.34 0.74 -4.33
N THR A 160 14.03 0.60 -4.24
CA THR A 160 13.14 1.46 -3.47
C THR A 160 12.65 0.68 -2.25
N LEU A 161 12.91 1.21 -1.06
CA LEU A 161 12.26 0.80 0.17
C LEU A 161 11.11 1.78 0.41
N ARG A 162 9.89 1.29 0.60
CA ARG A 162 8.70 2.14 0.82
C ARG A 162 7.86 1.63 1.97
N ALA A 163 7.41 2.54 2.84
CA ALA A 163 6.48 2.27 3.92
C ALA A 163 5.10 2.84 3.55
N ASP A 164 4.08 2.00 3.57
CA ASP A 164 2.69 2.33 3.25
C ASP A 164 1.79 1.96 4.45
N TYR A 165 0.76 2.77 4.73
CA TYR A 165 -0.28 2.42 5.71
C TYR A 165 -1.18 1.29 5.19
N GLN A 166 -1.61 0.40 6.09
CA GLN A 166 -2.60 -0.64 5.80
C GLN A 166 -4.03 -0.12 5.86
#